data_AF-A0A1E5D4V5-F1
#
_entry.id   AF-A0A1E5D4V5-F1
#
_cell.length_a   1.000
_cell.length_b   1.000
_cell.length_c   1.000
_cell.angle_alpha   90.00
_cell.angle_beta   90.00
_cell.angle_gamma   90.00
#
_symmetry.space_group_name_H-M   'P 1'
#
loop_
_entity.id
_entity.type
_entity.pdbx_description
1 polymer ?
#
loop_
_entity_poly.entity_id
_entity_poly.type
_entity_poly.pdbx_seq_one_letter_code
_entity_poly.pdbx_strand_id
1 'polypeptide(L)'
;MFSKKKREKISETLLKSALANYKKQDGEFEFELHGETCKSQVCDTWGDGTEFSIRVDIGDYDLSVTGYYYPEKDNLESSDPKGKKAIAEKFL
;
A
#
# COMPACT_ATOMS: atom_id res chain seq x y z
N MET A 1 -17.54 -8.43 -6.70
CA MET A 1 -16.72 -7.65 -5.75
C MET A 1 -16.19 -8.57 -4.66
N PHE A 2 -14.96 -8.36 -4.17
CA PHE A 2 -14.45 -9.08 -3.00
C PHE A 2 -15.22 -8.70 -1.72
N SER A 3 -15.37 -9.65 -0.79
CA SER A 3 -15.87 -9.37 0.55
C SER A 3 -14.99 -8.34 1.27
N LYS A 4 -15.54 -7.57 2.21
CA LYS A 4 -14.80 -6.53 2.94
C LYS A 4 -13.48 -7.04 3.54
N LYS A 5 -13.52 -8.18 4.25
CA LYS A 5 -12.34 -8.85 4.80
C LYS A 5 -11.24 -9.15 3.77
N LYS A 6 -11.62 -9.54 2.55
CA LYS A 6 -10.65 -9.83 1.49
C LYS A 6 -9.99 -8.55 0.99
N ARG A 7 -10.76 -7.46 0.85
CA ARG A 7 -10.25 -6.15 0.46
C ARG A 7 -9.28 -5.60 1.51
N GLU A 8 -9.66 -5.66 2.78
CA GLU A 8 -8.80 -5.25 3.90
C GLU A 8 -7.48 -6.02 3.91
N LYS A 9 -7.52 -7.35 3.72
CA LYS A 9 -6.31 -8.18 3.69
C LYS A 9 -5.36 -7.82 2.54
N ILE A 10 -5.90 -7.59 1.34
CA ILE A 10 -5.11 -7.17 0.17
C ILE A 10 -4.46 -5.82 0.44
N SER A 11 -5.26 -4.84 0.89
CA SER A 11 -4.76 -3.50 1.19
C SER A 11 -3.69 -3.51 2.27
N GLU A 12 -3.92 -4.23 3.37
CA GLU A 12 -2.96 -4.37 4.45
C GLU A 12 -1.66 -5.03 3.97
N THR A 13 -1.73 -6.09 3.17
CA THR A 13 -0.56 -6.80 2.64
C THR A 13 0.30 -5.87 1.77
N LEU A 14 -0.33 -5.12 0.86
CA LEU A 14 0.37 -4.19 -0.03
C LEU A 14 1.02 -3.05 0.74
N LEU A 15 0.27 -2.39 1.62
CA LEU A 15 0.74 -1.25 2.40
C LEU A 15 1.83 -1.65 3.40
N LYS A 16 1.69 -2.80 4.08
CA LYS A 16 2.75 -3.34 4.96
C LYS A 16 4.01 -3.71 4.18
N SER A 17 3.87 -4.28 2.99
CA SER A 17 5.02 -4.59 2.13
C SER A 17 5.73 -3.31 1.68
N ALA A 18 4.99 -2.26 1.34
CA ALA A 18 5.56 -0.96 1.04
C ALA A 18 6.30 -0.36 2.25
N LEU A 19 5.69 -0.38 3.44
CA LEU A 19 6.34 0.06 4.68
C LEU A 19 7.60 -0.75 5.03
N ALA A 20 7.60 -2.06 4.80
CA ALA A 20 8.77 -2.90 5.05
C ALA A 20 9.93 -2.60 4.08
N ASN A 21 9.62 -2.18 2.84
CA ASN A 21 10.60 -1.76 1.84
C ASN A 21 10.97 -0.27 1.96
N TYR A 22 10.22 0.50 2.76
CA TYR A 22 10.46 1.91 2.97
C TYR A 22 11.77 2.13 3.74
N LYS A 23 12.77 2.71 3.07
CA LYS A 23 14.10 2.97 3.63
C LYS A 23 14.22 4.32 4.35
N LYS A 24 13.11 4.87 4.86
CA LYS A 24 13.07 6.22 5.49
C LYS A 24 13.55 7.34 4.57
N GLN A 25 13.33 7.18 3.26
CA GLN A 25 13.50 8.26 2.29
C GLN A 25 12.13 8.54 1.70
N ASP A 26 11.61 9.74 1.96
CA ASP A 26 10.42 10.25 1.30
C ASP A 26 10.57 10.11 -0.21
N GLY A 27 9.56 9.50 -0.85
CA GLY A 27 9.53 9.39 -2.30
C GLY A 27 8.90 8.11 -2.82
N GLU A 28 9.02 7.99 -4.15
CA GLU A 28 8.56 6.85 -4.93
C GLU A 28 9.68 5.81 -5.05
N PHE A 29 9.33 4.55 -4.83
CA PHE A 29 10.22 3.42 -5.01
C PHE A 29 9.43 2.24 -5.59
N GLU A 30 10.14 1.36 -6.27
CA GLU A 30 9.56 0.19 -6.89
C GLU A 30 10.10 -1.06 -6.20
N PHE A 31 9.22 -2.02 -5.96
CA PHE A 31 9.61 -3.35 -5.47
C PHE A 31 8.79 -4.43 -6.16
N GLU A 32 9.31 -5.64 -6.17
CA GLU A 32 8.60 -6.80 -6.70
C GLU A 32 7.86 -7.52 -5.58
N LEU A 33 6.58 -7.82 -5.80
CA LEU A 33 5.78 -8.63 -4.89
C LEU A 33 4.90 -9.60 -5.68
N HIS A 34 5.01 -10.91 -5.37
CA HIS A 34 4.29 -11.97 -6.08
C HIS A 34 4.49 -11.95 -7.62
N GLY A 35 5.65 -11.50 -8.09
CA GLY A 35 5.98 -11.40 -9.52
C GLY A 35 5.35 -10.20 -10.23
N GLU A 36 4.78 -9.25 -9.48
CA GLU A 36 4.30 -7.97 -10.01
C GLU A 36 5.21 -6.84 -9.51
N THR A 37 5.43 -5.83 -10.37
CA THR A 37 6.12 -4.60 -9.97
C THR A 37 5.14 -3.67 -9.27
N CYS A 38 5.38 -3.42 -7.98
CA CYS A 38 4.63 -2.51 -7.13
C CYS A 38 5.38 -1.18 -7.04
N LYS A 39 4.83 -0.14 -7.65
CA LYS A 39 5.25 1.25 -7.46
C LYS A 39 4.64 1.76 -6.18
N SER A 40 5.46 2.06 -5.20
CA SER A 40 5.00 2.58 -3.92
C SER A 40 5.56 3.94 -3.63
N GLN A 41 4.74 4.78 -3.03
CA GLN A 41 5.11 6.10 -2.58
C GLN A 41 4.83 6.18 -1.09
N VAL A 42 5.82 6.58 -0.32
CA VAL A 42 5.65 6.86 1.11
C VAL A 42 6.14 8.28 1.33
N CYS A 43 5.25 9.12 1.83
CA CYS A 43 5.52 10.51 2.16
C CYS A 43 5.04 10.79 3.57
N ASP A 44 5.85 11.49 4.36
CA ASP A 44 5.37 12.09 5.59
C ASP A 44 4.39 13.23 5.26
N THR A 45 3.14 13.12 5.70
CA THR A 45 2.10 14.12 5.39
C THR A 45 2.42 15.47 6.04
N TRP A 46 3.01 15.44 7.25
CA TRP A 46 3.24 16.64 8.06
C TRP A 46 4.72 17.04 8.16
N GLY A 47 5.63 16.09 7.91
CA GLY A 47 7.07 16.26 8.09
C GLY A 47 7.54 16.11 9.55
N ASP A 48 6.64 15.66 10.43
CA ASP A 48 6.87 15.49 11.87
C ASP A 48 6.96 14.00 12.28
N GLY A 49 6.83 13.07 11.33
CA GLY A 49 6.88 11.63 11.55
C GLY A 49 5.61 11.04 12.19
N THR A 50 4.53 11.82 12.31
CA THR A 50 3.27 11.39 12.95
C THR A 50 2.32 10.68 11.97
N GLU A 51 2.36 11.02 10.68
CA GLU A 51 1.49 10.43 9.67
C GLU A 51 2.25 10.23 8.36
N PHE A 52 2.28 8.99 7.88
CA PHE A 52 2.85 8.65 6.58
C PHE A 52 1.74 8.29 5.61
N SER A 53 1.60 9.08 4.54
CA SER A 53 0.76 8.72 3.39
C SER A 53 1.48 7.66 2.56
N ILE A 54 0.81 6.53 2.33
CA ILE A 54 1.32 5.41 1.56
C ILE A 54 0.40 5.18 0.38
N ARG A 55 0.98 5.08 -0.81
CA ARG A 55 0.30 4.70 -2.04
C ARG A 55 1.04 3.54 -2.67
N VAL A 56 0.31 2.55 -3.17
CA VAL A 56 0.85 1.40 -3.89
C VAL A 56 0.05 1.21 -5.16
N ASP A 57 0.72 1.30 -6.31
CA ASP A 57 0.18 1.05 -7.64
C ASP A 57 0.91 -0.14 -8.26
N ILE A 58 0.18 -1.05 -8.87
CA ILE A 58 0.71 -2.25 -9.52
C ILE A 58 0.38 -2.19 -11.01
N GLY A 59 1.41 -2.40 -11.85
CA GLY A 59 1.30 -2.25 -13.30
C GLY A 59 0.92 -0.82 -13.71
N ASP A 60 0.18 -0.68 -14.82
CA ASP A 60 -0.38 0.60 -15.29
C ASP A 60 -1.70 0.93 -14.57
N TYR A 61 -1.67 1.05 -13.23
CA TYR A 61 -2.84 1.25 -12.38
C TYR A 61 -3.85 0.10 -12.41
N ASP A 62 -3.38 -1.10 -12.72
CA ASP A 62 -4.23 -2.29 -12.72
C ASP A 62 -4.66 -2.69 -11.31
N LEU A 63 -3.90 -2.33 -10.28
CA LEU A 63 -4.33 -2.33 -8.89
C LEU A 63 -3.72 -1.15 -8.15
N SER A 64 -4.53 -0.38 -7.45
CA SER A 64 -4.10 0.78 -6.68
C SER A 64 -4.71 0.73 -5.29
N VAL A 65 -3.88 0.95 -4.28
CA VAL A 65 -4.31 1.11 -2.89
C VAL A 65 -3.61 2.29 -2.26
N THR A 66 -4.35 3.02 -1.44
CA THR A 66 -3.84 4.14 -0.64
C THR A 66 -4.13 3.86 0.82
N GLY A 67 -3.27 4.37 1.69
CA GLY A 67 -3.43 4.27 3.13
C GLY A 67 -2.61 5.30 3.88
N TYR A 68 -2.83 5.36 5.19
CA TYR A 68 -2.10 6.22 6.11
C TYR A 68 -1.56 5.36 7.24
N TYR A 69 -0.28 5.53 7.56
CA TYR A 69 0.36 4.86 8.68
C TYR A 69 0.70 5.86 9.78
N TYR A 70 0.22 5.56 10.97
CA TYR A 70 0.40 6.34 12.18
C TYR A 70 1.31 5.57 13.15
N PRO A 71 2.64 5.79 13.12
CA PRO A 71 3.59 5.04 13.94
C PRO A 71 3.34 5.20 15.44
N GLU A 72 2.86 6.36 15.90
CA GLU A 72 2.56 6.59 17.32
C GLU A 72 1.46 5.65 17.87
N LYS A 73 0.54 5.23 17.00
CA LYS A 73 -0.57 4.33 17.35
C LYS A 73 -0.38 2.91 16.80
N ASP A 74 0.72 2.69 16.08
CA ASP A 74 0.94 1.54 15.19
C ASP A 74 -0.31 1.20 14.35
N ASN A 75 -0.99 2.25 13.86
CA ASN A 75 -2.26 2.10 13.17
C ASN A 75 -2.06 2.30 11.66
N LEU A 76 -2.54 1.35 10.87
CA LEU A 76 -2.52 1.42 9.41
C LEU A 76 -3.96 1.51 8.91
N GLU A 77 -4.34 2.70 8.46
CA GLU A 77 -5.62 2.91 7.82
C GLU A 77 -5.48 2.68 6.32
N SER A 78 -6.33 1.81 5.77
CA SER A 78 -6.27 1.45 4.37
C SER A 78 -7.58 1.74 3.66
N SER A 79 -7.47 2.26 2.44
CA SER A 79 -8.61 2.41 1.55
C SER A 79 -8.91 1.10 0.82
N ASP A 80 -10.14 0.98 0.31
CA ASP A 80 -10.50 -0.14 -0.55
C ASP A 80 -9.61 -0.17 -1.82
N PRO A 81 -9.06 -1.34 -2.18
CA PRO A 81 -8.19 -1.44 -3.34
C PRO A 81 -9.02 -1.29 -4.62
N LYS A 82 -8.54 -0.46 -5.54
CA LYS A 82 -9.21 -0.16 -6.81
C LYS A 82 -8.44 -0.79 -7.96
N GLY A 83 -9.11 -1.55 -8.81
CA GLY A 83 -8.48 -2.14 -9.99
C GLY A 83 -9.06 -3.50 -10.40
N LYS A 84 -8.27 -4.25 -11.17
CA LYS A 84 -8.57 -5.58 -11.69
C LYS A 84 -8.57 -6.60 -10.57
N LYS A 85 -9.70 -7.28 -10.42
CA LYS A 85 -9.90 -8.36 -9.43
C LYS A 85 -8.83 -9.45 -9.53
N ALA A 86 -8.44 -9.82 -10.75
CA ALA A 86 -7.48 -10.90 -11.02
C ALA A 86 -6.06 -10.61 -10.46
N ILE A 87 -5.65 -9.34 -10.46
CA ILE A 87 -4.35 -8.94 -9.87
C ILE A 87 -4.46 -8.93 -8.35
N ALA A 88 -5.51 -8.31 -7.82
CA ALA A 88 -5.79 -8.26 -6.39
C ALA A 88 -5.91 -9.65 -5.74
N GLU A 89 -6.35 -10.65 -6.51
CA GLU A 89 -6.45 -12.04 -6.08
C GLU A 89 -5.08 -12.70 -5.78
N LYS A 90 -3.98 -12.18 -6.34
CA LYS A 90 -2.61 -12.67 -6.07
C LYS A 90 -2.10 -12.29 -4.67
N PHE A 91 -2.73 -11.30 -4.03
CA PHE A 91 -2.31 -10.72 -2.75
C PHE A 91 -3.24 -11.11 -1.59
N LEU A 92 -4.01 -12.20 -1.74
CA LEU A 92 -4.95 -12.73 -0.75
C LEU A 92 -4.38 -13.83 0.14
#